data_AF-D7KK77-F1
#
_entry.id   AF-D7KK77-F1
#
_cell.length_a   1.000
_cell.length_b   1.000
_cell.length_c   1.000
_cell.angle_alpha   90.00
_cell.angle_beta   90.00
_cell.angle_gamma   90.00
#
_symmetry.space_group_name_H-M   'P 1'
#
loop_
_entity.id
_entity.type
_entity.pdbx_description
1 polymer ?
#
loop_
_entity_poly.entity_id
_entity_poly.type
_entity_poly.pdbx_seq_one_letter_code
_entity_poly.pdbx_strand_id
1 'polypeptide(L)'
;MVNLDRVWLLTKIKVREFEGIKKYASEILAILLQNSTANQKRLGQMNGVDAVLEGVAMNKSKDPKTPDKEEMLDNLFDCLCCLLMPLENKERFVNAEGVELMIIIMKQKKYAYGSAIRALDFAMTNYPPACQSFVDVMGLKTAFAAFMGKASFSIPFPLTIFINSLVAYWIPLSKRIKRERYEEELEERVISLIASLFAGILRGSRRDRLLSKFVENEFEKIDRLMELYMRYSDRVRLEAERLDQLELDDLELDEDEKYNRELESGL
;
A
#
# COMPACT_ATOMS: atom_id res chain seq x y z
N MET A 1 -10.46 3.27 34.18
CA MET A 1 -9.10 3.75 33.81
C MET A 1 -8.84 3.70 32.30
N VAL A 2 -9.00 2.56 31.61
CA VAL A 2 -8.66 2.38 30.17
C VAL A 2 -9.36 3.32 29.15
N ASN A 3 -10.51 3.91 29.49
CA ASN A 3 -11.23 4.83 28.60
C ASN A 3 -10.64 6.25 28.58
N LEU A 4 -10.04 6.72 29.68
CA LEU A 4 -9.47 8.07 29.72
C LEU A 4 -8.22 8.17 28.87
N ASP A 5 -7.40 7.12 28.83
CA ASP A 5 -6.13 7.11 28.10
C ASP A 5 -6.32 7.23 26.58
N ARG A 6 -7.39 6.63 26.04
CA ARG A 6 -7.70 6.68 24.59
C ARG A 6 -8.23 8.03 24.14
N VAL A 7 -9.12 8.65 24.91
CA VAL A 7 -9.61 10.01 24.65
C VAL A 7 -8.45 11.01 24.78
N TRP A 8 -7.56 10.80 25.74
CA TRP A 8 -6.36 11.62 25.93
C TRP A 8 -5.40 11.52 24.73
N LEU A 9 -5.13 10.31 24.22
CA LEU A 9 -4.28 10.08 23.04
C LEU A 9 -4.85 10.77 21.79
N LEU A 10 -6.15 10.63 21.54
CA LEU A 10 -6.84 11.29 20.42
C LEU A 10 -6.78 12.81 20.51
N THR A 11 -6.88 13.36 21.72
CA THR A 11 -6.76 14.80 21.96
C THR A 11 -5.33 15.28 21.75
N LYS A 12 -4.32 14.48 22.12
CA LYS A 12 -2.89 14.85 22.01
C LYS A 12 -2.36 14.80 20.58
N ILE A 13 -2.88 13.92 19.71
CA ILE A 13 -2.54 13.94 18.28
C ILE A 13 -2.91 15.29 17.65
N LYS A 14 -3.98 15.94 18.13
CA LYS A 14 -4.49 17.23 17.64
C LYS A 14 -3.74 18.47 18.18
N VAL A 15 -3.07 18.40 19.33
CA VAL A 15 -2.39 19.56 19.96
C VAL A 15 -1.05 19.86 19.29
N ARG A 16 -0.74 21.13 19.03
CA ARG A 16 0.34 21.56 18.13
C ARG A 16 1.77 21.49 18.67
N GLU A 17 2.04 20.93 19.86
CA GLU A 17 3.37 21.04 20.48
C GLU A 17 3.88 19.73 21.09
N PHE A 18 5.19 19.50 20.87
CA PHE A 18 6.04 18.33 21.16
C PHE A 18 5.93 17.11 20.22
N GLU A 19 6.77 17.09 19.20
CA GLU A 19 6.92 15.99 18.22
C GLU A 19 7.26 14.65 18.88
N GLY A 20 8.07 14.63 19.96
CA GLY A 20 8.44 13.40 20.67
C GLY A 20 7.28 12.72 21.41
N ILE A 21 6.37 13.50 22.01
CA ILE A 21 5.18 12.94 22.68
C ILE A 21 4.21 12.38 21.65
N LYS A 22 4.11 13.01 20.47
CA LYS A 22 3.27 12.52 19.37
C LYS A 22 3.78 11.22 18.78
N LYS A 23 5.10 11.10 18.59
CA LYS A 23 5.75 9.86 18.17
C LYS A 23 5.40 8.71 19.13
N TYR A 24 5.69 8.88 20.42
CA TYR A 24 5.44 7.84 21.43
C TYR A 24 3.95 7.48 21.56
N ALA A 25 3.07 8.49 21.47
CA ALA A 25 1.63 8.27 21.43
C ALA A 25 1.20 7.47 20.20
N SER A 26 1.77 7.75 19.02
CA SER A 26 1.46 7.02 17.78
C SER A 26 1.96 5.57 17.81
N GLU A 27 3.11 5.33 18.42
CA GLU A 27 3.70 3.99 18.58
C GLU A 27 2.86 3.11 19.52
N ILE A 28 2.51 3.64 20.71
CA ILE A 28 1.62 2.95 21.64
C ILE A 28 0.27 2.65 20.98
N LEU A 29 -0.27 3.61 20.21
CA LEU A 29 -1.53 3.41 19.52
C LEU A 29 -1.44 2.28 18.48
N ALA A 30 -0.36 2.22 17.71
CA ALA A 30 -0.11 1.16 16.74
C ALA A 30 -0.06 -0.21 17.43
N ILE A 31 0.69 -0.33 18.53
CA ILE A 31 0.79 -1.56 19.33
C ILE A 31 -0.58 -1.97 19.88
N LEU A 32 -1.38 -1.03 20.39
CA LEU A 32 -2.71 -1.33 20.94
C LEU A 32 -3.69 -1.82 19.86
N LEU A 33 -3.50 -1.43 18.61
CA LEU A 33 -4.36 -1.82 17.49
C LEU A 33 -3.90 -3.11 16.80
N GLN A 34 -2.60 -3.42 16.87
CA GLN A 34 -2.03 -4.61 16.28
C GLN A 34 -2.68 -5.87 16.88
N ASN A 35 -3.14 -6.77 16.01
CA ASN A 35 -3.76 -8.05 16.38
C ASN A 35 -4.95 -7.95 17.35
N SER A 36 -5.61 -6.79 17.47
CA SER A 36 -6.74 -6.59 18.37
C SER A 36 -7.96 -5.98 17.67
N THR A 37 -8.81 -6.85 17.12
CA THR A 37 -10.07 -6.45 16.47
C THR A 37 -11.01 -5.69 17.42
N ALA A 38 -11.03 -6.05 18.70
CA ALA A 38 -11.79 -5.35 19.73
C ALA A 38 -11.33 -3.89 19.90
N ASN A 39 -10.02 -3.65 19.89
CA ASN A 39 -9.48 -2.29 19.99
C ASN A 39 -9.72 -1.49 18.71
N GLN A 40 -9.60 -2.12 17.54
CA GLN A 40 -9.88 -1.49 16.25
C GLN A 40 -11.33 -1.02 16.15
N LYS A 41 -12.31 -1.89 16.50
CA LYS A 41 -13.73 -1.53 16.50
C LYS A 41 -14.05 -0.43 17.50
N ARG A 42 -13.52 -0.55 18.73
CA ARG A 42 -13.76 0.43 19.79
C ARG A 42 -13.17 1.80 19.46
N LEU A 43 -11.97 1.84 18.88
CA LEU A 43 -11.35 3.10 18.47
C LEU A 43 -12.14 3.76 17.32
N GLY A 44 -12.66 2.96 16.38
CA GLY A 44 -13.58 3.46 15.35
C GLY A 44 -14.86 4.07 15.89
N GLN A 45 -15.46 3.48 16.93
CA GLN A 45 -16.63 4.05 17.63
C GLN A 45 -16.33 5.39 18.32
N MET A 46 -15.07 5.66 18.64
CA MET A 46 -14.60 6.89 19.29
C MET A 46 -14.12 7.96 18.30
N ASN A 47 -14.56 7.91 17.03
CA ASN A 47 -14.09 8.78 15.94
C ASN A 47 -12.57 8.71 15.73
N GLY A 48 -11.96 7.56 16.02
CA GLY A 48 -10.52 7.37 15.86
C GLY A 48 -10.08 7.34 14.40
N VAL A 49 -10.94 6.92 13.47
CA VAL A 49 -10.64 6.96 12.03
C VAL A 49 -10.42 8.40 11.58
N ASP A 50 -11.35 9.31 11.90
CA ASP A 50 -11.25 10.74 11.61
C ASP A 50 -10.00 11.36 12.26
N ALA A 51 -9.72 11.04 13.52
CA ALA A 51 -8.55 11.57 14.22
C ALA A 51 -7.22 11.14 13.58
N VAL A 52 -7.12 9.89 13.13
CA VAL A 52 -5.92 9.39 12.43
C VAL A 52 -5.82 10.04 11.04
N LEU A 53 -6.94 10.18 10.32
CA LEU A 53 -6.99 10.86 9.01
C LEU A 53 -6.57 12.33 9.12
N GLU A 54 -7.03 13.05 10.14
CA GLU A 54 -6.59 14.43 10.42
C GLU A 54 -5.06 14.47 10.64
N GLY A 55 -4.51 13.54 11.43
CA GLY A 55 -3.06 13.43 11.65
C GLY A 55 -2.26 13.20 10.38
N VAL A 56 -2.75 12.33 9.49
CA VAL A 56 -2.16 12.09 8.16
C VAL A 56 -2.31 13.33 7.26
N ALA A 57 -3.48 13.96 7.25
CA ALA A 57 -3.78 15.13 6.43
C ALA A 57 -2.93 16.36 6.79
N MET A 58 -2.53 16.50 8.06
CA MET A 58 -1.60 17.54 8.50
C MET A 58 -0.19 17.36 7.91
N ASN A 59 0.22 16.12 7.66
CA ASN A 59 1.54 15.77 7.15
C ASN A 59 1.57 15.53 5.63
N LYS A 60 0.42 15.54 4.96
CA LYS A 60 0.29 15.21 3.52
C LYS A 60 1.15 16.02 2.55
N SER A 61 1.55 17.24 2.90
CA SER A 61 2.12 18.22 1.94
C SER A 61 3.63 18.41 2.00
N LYS A 62 4.31 17.89 3.03
CA LYS A 62 5.74 18.10 3.25
C LYS A 62 6.38 16.77 3.61
N ASP A 63 7.48 16.44 2.94
CA ASP A 63 8.29 15.31 3.37
C ASP A 63 8.75 15.54 4.82
N PRO A 64 8.72 14.49 5.65
CA PRO A 64 9.27 14.56 7.00
C PRO A 64 10.75 14.96 6.92
N LYS A 65 11.15 15.90 7.80
CA LYS A 65 12.53 16.43 7.83
C LYS A 65 13.40 15.74 8.87
N THR A 66 12.78 14.99 9.76
CA THR A 66 13.41 14.35 10.91
C THR A 66 12.98 12.88 10.93
N PRO A 67 13.87 11.96 11.37
CA PRO A 67 13.55 10.54 11.46
C PRO A 67 12.40 10.27 12.44
N ASP A 68 12.28 11.05 13.51
CA ASP A 68 11.14 10.93 14.44
C ASP A 68 9.79 11.24 13.78
N LYS A 69 9.80 12.15 12.79
CA LYS A 69 8.60 12.51 12.04
C LYS A 69 8.27 11.49 10.95
N GLU A 70 9.28 10.89 10.36
CA GLU A 70 9.13 9.71 9.48
C GLU A 70 8.42 8.59 10.24
N GLU A 71 8.98 8.21 11.39
CA GLU A 71 8.45 7.12 12.23
C GLU A 71 7.04 7.42 12.76
N MET A 72 6.77 8.65 13.20
CA MET A 72 5.41 9.06 13.58
C MET A 72 4.42 8.91 12.42
N LEU A 73 4.82 9.25 11.19
CA LEU A 73 3.95 9.15 10.03
C LEU A 73 3.69 7.70 9.65
N ASP A 74 4.71 6.85 9.70
CA ASP A 74 4.56 5.41 9.48
C ASP A 74 3.63 4.78 10.51
N ASN A 75 3.81 5.10 11.80
CA ASN A 75 2.94 4.65 12.88
C ASN A 75 1.47 5.07 12.67
N LEU A 76 1.22 6.29 12.16
CA LEU A 76 -0.12 6.76 11.83
C LEU A 76 -0.74 5.95 10.68
N PHE A 77 0.04 5.62 9.64
CA PHE A 77 -0.44 4.76 8.55
C PHE A 77 -0.65 3.31 9.00
N ASP A 78 0.15 2.79 9.92
CA ASP A 78 -0.06 1.46 10.51
C ASP A 78 -1.33 1.41 11.36
N CYS A 79 -1.56 2.44 12.17
CA CYS A 79 -2.83 2.62 12.89
C CYS A 79 -4.01 2.65 11.91
N LEU A 80 -3.88 3.40 10.81
CA LEU A 80 -4.92 3.51 9.79
C LEU A 80 -5.19 2.15 9.12
N CYS A 81 -4.15 1.40 8.74
CA CYS A 81 -4.31 0.07 8.14
C CYS A 81 -4.98 -0.90 9.11
N CYS A 82 -4.60 -0.90 10.40
CA CYS A 82 -5.27 -1.69 11.42
C CYS A 82 -6.75 -1.29 11.59
N LEU A 83 -7.03 0.02 11.59
CA LEU A 83 -8.39 0.53 11.67
C LEU A 83 -9.22 0.15 10.46
N LEU A 84 -8.63 -0.04 9.28
CA LEU A 84 -9.32 -0.42 8.05
C LEU A 84 -9.59 -1.93 7.95
N MET A 85 -9.13 -2.77 8.88
CA MET A 85 -9.44 -4.21 8.84
C MET A 85 -10.94 -4.50 9.08
N PRO A 86 -11.61 -3.93 10.11
CA PRO A 86 -13.03 -4.13 10.32
C PRO A 86 -13.89 -3.36 9.31
N LEU A 87 -14.96 -4.01 8.80
CA LEU A 87 -15.89 -3.42 7.84
C LEU A 87 -16.54 -2.12 8.33
N GLU A 88 -16.89 -2.04 9.62
CA GLU A 88 -17.57 -0.88 10.20
C GLU A 88 -16.69 0.39 10.15
N ASN A 89 -15.37 0.21 10.17
CA ASN A 89 -14.43 1.31 10.08
C ASN A 89 -14.12 1.72 8.64
N LYS A 90 -14.25 0.80 7.67
CA LYS A 90 -14.17 1.14 6.25
C LYS A 90 -15.27 2.10 5.83
N GLU A 91 -16.48 1.90 6.35
CA GLU A 91 -17.59 2.83 6.16
C GLU A 91 -17.25 4.22 6.72
N ARG A 92 -16.73 4.29 7.94
CA ARG A 92 -16.28 5.55 8.57
C ARG A 92 -15.18 6.23 7.75
N PHE A 93 -14.23 5.47 7.23
CA PHE A 93 -13.15 5.99 6.38
C PHE A 93 -13.68 6.62 5.09
N VAL A 94 -14.64 5.98 4.42
CA VAL A 94 -15.27 6.55 3.21
C VAL A 94 -16.06 7.80 3.57
N ASN A 95 -16.83 7.78 4.66
CA ASN A 95 -17.60 8.95 5.10
C ASN A 95 -16.73 10.13 5.53
N ALA A 96 -15.51 9.86 6.01
CA ALA A 96 -14.53 10.86 6.43
C ALA A 96 -13.62 11.36 5.28
N GLU A 97 -14.02 11.14 4.01
CA GLU A 97 -13.25 11.52 2.81
C GLU A 97 -11.82 10.93 2.78
N GLY A 98 -11.65 9.74 3.38
CA GLY A 98 -10.36 9.07 3.46
C GLY A 98 -9.82 8.68 2.08
N VAL A 99 -10.70 8.30 1.15
CA VAL A 99 -10.34 7.89 -0.22
C VAL A 99 -9.74 9.08 -0.98
N GLU A 100 -10.37 10.24 -0.86
CA GLU A 100 -9.97 11.52 -1.43
C GLU A 100 -8.60 11.93 -0.91
N LEU A 101 -8.40 11.86 0.42
CA LEU A 101 -7.12 12.17 1.05
C LEU A 101 -6.00 11.27 0.53
N MET A 102 -6.22 9.96 0.44
CA MET A 102 -5.19 9.03 -0.07
C MET A 102 -4.85 9.33 -1.53
N ILE A 103 -5.83 9.63 -2.38
CA ILE A 103 -5.58 10.03 -3.77
C ILE A 103 -4.78 11.34 -3.85
N ILE A 104 -5.07 12.31 -3.00
CA ILE A 104 -4.29 13.55 -2.90
C ILE A 104 -2.84 13.25 -2.52
N ILE A 105 -2.60 12.35 -1.58
CA ILE A 105 -1.25 11.94 -1.17
C ILE A 105 -0.54 11.20 -2.32
N MET A 106 -1.20 10.27 -2.98
CA MET A 106 -0.66 9.55 -4.14
C MET A 106 -0.25 10.50 -5.28
N LYS A 107 -1.05 11.53 -5.56
CA LYS A 107 -0.75 12.53 -6.60
C LYS A 107 0.53 13.33 -6.32
N GLN A 108 0.90 13.49 -5.05
CA GLN A 108 2.10 14.24 -4.66
C GLN A 108 3.40 13.46 -4.87
N LYS A 109 3.36 12.12 -4.91
CA LYS A 109 4.54 11.24 -5.11
C LYS A 109 5.68 11.53 -4.11
N LYS A 110 5.31 11.77 -2.85
CA LYS A 110 6.20 12.09 -1.72
C LYS A 110 6.40 10.89 -0.79
N TYR A 111 7.03 11.08 0.37
CA TYR A 111 7.30 10.03 1.36
C TYR A 111 6.09 9.12 1.63
N ALA A 112 4.91 9.71 1.85
CA ALA A 112 3.67 8.98 2.15
C ALA A 112 3.02 8.24 0.97
N TYR A 113 3.66 8.21 -0.21
CA TYR A 113 3.09 7.63 -1.44
C TYR A 113 2.77 6.14 -1.29
N GLY A 114 3.73 5.33 -0.85
CA GLY A 114 3.53 3.89 -0.65
C GLY A 114 2.50 3.60 0.44
N SER A 115 2.57 4.33 1.56
CA SER A 115 1.64 4.17 2.67
C SER A 115 0.19 4.52 2.31
N ALA A 116 -0.02 5.50 1.42
CA ALA A 116 -1.35 5.83 0.91
C ALA A 116 -1.93 4.74 0.00
N ILE A 117 -1.10 4.12 -0.85
CA ILE A 117 -1.50 2.97 -1.68
C ILE A 117 -1.86 1.79 -0.78
N ARG A 118 -1.04 1.49 0.24
CA ARG A 118 -1.31 0.44 1.22
C ARG A 118 -2.63 0.68 1.97
N ALA A 119 -2.89 1.91 2.43
CA ALA A 119 -4.14 2.24 3.10
C ALA A 119 -5.37 2.04 2.17
N LEU A 120 -5.26 2.43 0.90
CA LEU A 120 -6.31 2.23 -0.10
C LEU A 120 -6.56 0.75 -0.40
N ASP A 121 -5.50 -0.06 -0.48
CA ASP A 121 -5.57 -1.51 -0.63
C ASP A 121 -6.42 -2.13 0.49
N PHE A 122 -6.10 -1.83 1.76
CA PHE A 122 -6.93 -2.28 2.90
C PHE A 122 -8.37 -1.78 2.84
N ALA A 123 -8.58 -0.51 2.46
CA ALA A 123 -9.92 0.10 2.42
C ALA A 123 -10.82 -0.54 1.35
N MET A 124 -10.27 -0.95 0.20
CA MET A 124 -11.04 -1.45 -0.93
C MET A 124 -11.20 -2.98 -0.93
N THR A 125 -10.28 -3.72 -0.34
CA THR A 125 -10.36 -5.19 -0.26
C THR A 125 -11.69 -5.63 0.36
N ASN A 126 -12.48 -6.40 -0.38
CA ASN A 126 -13.81 -6.90 0.04
C ASN A 126 -14.79 -5.80 0.48
N TYR A 127 -14.67 -4.57 -0.03
CA TYR A 127 -15.58 -3.47 0.32
C TYR A 127 -15.98 -2.60 -0.90
N PRO A 128 -17.05 -3.00 -1.62
CA PRO A 128 -17.51 -2.31 -2.83
C PRO A 128 -17.73 -0.78 -2.72
N PRO A 129 -18.27 -0.23 -1.60
CA PRO A 129 -18.49 1.21 -1.50
C PRO A 129 -17.20 2.04 -1.61
N ALA A 130 -16.08 1.57 -1.06
CA ALA A 130 -14.79 2.26 -1.23
C ALA A 130 -14.31 2.22 -2.69
N CYS A 131 -14.46 1.10 -3.38
CA CYS A 131 -14.13 0.99 -4.81
C CYS A 131 -14.94 1.98 -5.66
N GLN A 132 -16.24 2.12 -5.36
CA GLN A 132 -17.12 3.05 -6.06
C GLN A 132 -16.72 4.51 -5.81
N SER A 133 -16.49 4.87 -4.54
CA SER A 133 -15.97 6.20 -4.18
C SER A 133 -14.67 6.50 -4.92
N PHE A 134 -13.72 5.57 -4.93
CA PHE A 134 -12.43 5.71 -5.63
C PHE A 134 -12.57 6.06 -7.12
N VAL A 135 -13.52 5.44 -7.83
CA VAL A 135 -13.79 5.75 -9.24
C VAL A 135 -14.45 7.11 -9.41
N ASP A 136 -15.35 7.48 -8.50
CA ASP A 136 -16.09 8.74 -8.54
C ASP A 136 -15.15 9.94 -8.32
N VAL A 137 -14.17 9.81 -7.42
CA VAL A 137 -13.18 10.87 -7.15
C VAL A 137 -11.96 10.83 -8.08
N MET A 138 -12.13 10.25 -9.27
CA MET A 138 -11.12 10.17 -10.34
C MET A 138 -9.84 9.39 -9.96
N GLY A 139 -9.93 8.46 -9.02
CA GLY A 139 -8.80 7.65 -8.56
C GLY A 139 -8.17 6.78 -9.66
N LEU A 140 -8.94 6.37 -10.67
CA LEU A 140 -8.44 5.54 -11.78
C LEU A 140 -7.21 6.13 -12.48
N LYS A 141 -7.19 7.45 -12.75
CA LYS A 141 -6.02 8.07 -13.39
C LYS A 141 -4.77 7.94 -12.52
N THR A 142 -4.93 8.04 -11.21
CA THR A 142 -3.82 7.97 -10.24
C THR A 142 -3.36 6.51 -10.03
N ALA A 143 -4.28 5.55 -9.90
CA ALA A 143 -3.94 4.13 -9.79
C ALA A 143 -3.25 3.60 -11.06
N PHE A 144 -3.78 3.89 -12.26
CA PHE A 144 -3.16 3.42 -13.49
C PHE A 144 -1.83 4.11 -13.79
N ALA A 145 -1.62 5.34 -13.33
CA ALA A 145 -0.30 5.96 -13.37
C ALA A 145 0.70 5.29 -12.41
N ALA A 146 0.22 4.73 -11.29
CA ALA A 146 1.05 3.90 -10.40
C ALA A 146 1.33 2.51 -11.01
N PHE A 147 0.34 1.91 -11.69
CA PHE A 147 0.42 0.58 -12.31
C PHE A 147 1.40 0.51 -13.48
N MET A 148 1.42 1.55 -14.32
CA MET A 148 2.44 1.69 -15.35
C MET A 148 3.84 1.96 -14.75
N GLY A 149 3.93 2.16 -13.43
CA GLY A 149 5.14 2.53 -12.72
C GLY A 149 5.68 3.90 -13.14
N LYS A 150 6.94 4.17 -12.82
CA LYS A 150 7.73 4.93 -13.80
C LYS A 150 7.70 4.03 -15.01
N ALA A 151 6.94 4.42 -16.04
CA ALA A 151 7.09 3.82 -17.35
C ALA A 151 8.60 3.65 -17.53
N SER A 152 9.04 2.40 -17.60
CA SER A 152 10.18 2.06 -18.44
C SER A 152 9.80 2.70 -19.74
N PHE A 153 10.25 3.95 -19.90
CA PHE A 153 10.32 4.64 -21.16
C PHE A 153 10.72 3.55 -22.12
N SER A 154 9.95 3.36 -23.20
CA SER A 154 10.19 2.40 -24.26
C SER A 154 11.59 2.66 -24.84
N ILE A 155 12.59 2.27 -24.06
CA ILE A 155 14.01 2.34 -24.28
C ILE A 155 14.30 0.86 -24.50
N PRO A 156 14.74 0.50 -25.71
CA PRO A 156 15.15 -0.85 -26.00
C PRO A 156 16.06 -1.35 -24.88
N PHE A 157 15.79 -2.56 -24.41
CA PHE A 157 16.54 -3.31 -23.38
C PHE A 157 18.07 -3.06 -23.35
N PRO A 158 18.80 -2.84 -24.47
CA PRO A 158 20.22 -2.48 -24.42
C PRO A 158 20.56 -1.08 -23.86
N LEU A 159 19.71 -0.06 -23.96
CA LEU A 159 20.03 1.32 -23.57
C LEU A 159 19.77 1.62 -22.09
N THR A 160 18.79 0.94 -21.47
CA THR A 160 18.53 1.01 -20.02
C THR A 160 19.69 0.43 -19.22
N ILE A 161 20.34 -0.62 -19.72
CA ILE A 161 21.56 -1.19 -19.10
C ILE A 161 22.67 -0.13 -19.05
N PHE A 162 22.86 0.65 -20.12
CA PHE A 162 23.96 1.62 -20.19
C PHE A 162 23.78 2.82 -19.24
N ILE A 163 22.56 3.38 -19.16
CA ILE A 163 22.25 4.52 -18.28
C ILE A 163 22.21 4.07 -16.81
N ASN A 164 21.59 2.92 -16.51
CA ASN A 164 21.56 2.40 -15.15
C ASN A 164 22.95 1.94 -14.69
N SER A 165 23.79 1.38 -15.56
CA SER A 165 25.17 0.95 -15.20
C SER A 165 26.06 2.12 -14.73
N LEU A 166 25.97 3.28 -15.38
CA LEU A 166 26.78 4.46 -15.00
C LEU A 166 26.34 5.10 -13.67
N VAL A 167 25.04 5.12 -13.36
CA VAL A 167 24.51 5.66 -12.09
C VAL A 167 24.57 4.63 -10.96
N ALA A 168 24.43 3.34 -11.28
CA ALA A 168 24.44 2.24 -10.31
C ALA A 168 25.82 1.95 -9.71
N TYR A 169 26.91 2.33 -10.38
CA TYR A 169 28.27 2.13 -9.86
C TYR A 169 28.58 3.00 -8.62
N TRP A 170 27.83 4.08 -8.40
CA TRP A 170 28.04 5.03 -7.29
C TRP A 170 27.05 4.87 -6.13
N ILE A 171 26.07 3.97 -6.24
CA ILE A 171 25.05 3.74 -5.20
C ILE A 171 25.39 2.43 -4.46
N PRO A 172 25.45 2.44 -3.11
CA PRO A 172 25.67 1.23 -2.33
C PRO A 172 24.65 0.12 -2.65
N LEU A 173 25.13 -1.11 -2.81
CA LEU A 173 24.31 -2.28 -3.16
C LEU A 173 23.12 -2.47 -2.21
N SER A 174 23.30 -2.27 -0.90
CA SER A 174 22.23 -2.37 0.09
C SER A 174 21.10 -1.37 -0.14
N LYS A 175 21.42 -0.16 -0.61
CA LYS A 175 20.44 0.88 -0.92
C LYS A 175 19.68 0.59 -2.21
N ARG A 176 20.33 -0.08 -3.18
CA ARG A 176 19.69 -0.56 -4.42
C ARG A 176 18.67 -1.64 -4.12
N ILE A 177 19.08 -2.69 -3.39
CA ILE A 177 18.21 -3.81 -3.01
C ILE A 177 16.99 -3.31 -2.19
N LYS A 178 17.20 -2.37 -1.26
CA LYS A 178 16.09 -1.79 -0.48
C LYS A 178 15.10 -1.02 -1.37
N ARG A 179 15.58 -0.32 -2.40
CA ARG A 179 14.71 0.38 -3.35
C ARG A 179 13.96 -0.62 -4.23
N GLU A 180 14.63 -1.64 -4.75
CA GLU A 180 14.03 -2.67 -5.59
C GLU A 180 12.89 -3.38 -4.85
N ARG A 181 13.12 -3.83 -3.61
CA ARG A 181 12.05 -4.41 -2.76
C ARG A 181 10.87 -3.48 -2.52
N TYR A 182 11.14 -2.20 -2.23
CA TYR A 182 10.07 -1.22 -2.07
C TYR A 182 9.25 -1.02 -3.36
N GLU A 183 9.89 -1.07 -4.54
CA GLU A 183 9.21 -0.94 -5.82
C GLU A 183 8.37 -2.19 -6.13
N GLU A 184 8.84 -3.39 -5.77
CA GLU A 184 8.09 -4.65 -5.89
C GLU A 184 6.87 -4.70 -4.95
N GLU A 185 7.05 -4.39 -3.67
CA GLU A 185 5.93 -4.30 -2.71
C GLU A 185 4.87 -3.31 -3.20
N LEU A 186 5.31 -2.17 -3.75
CA LEU A 186 4.41 -1.17 -4.31
C LEU A 186 3.65 -1.67 -5.54
N GLU A 187 4.33 -2.42 -6.42
CA GLU A 187 3.76 -3.06 -7.61
C GLU A 187 2.65 -4.04 -7.22
N GLU A 188 2.92 -4.93 -6.26
CA GLU A 188 1.96 -5.91 -5.73
C GLU A 188 0.73 -5.22 -5.13
N ARG A 189 0.94 -4.16 -4.34
CA ARG A 189 -0.16 -3.39 -3.74
C ARG A 189 -1.03 -2.72 -4.80
N VAL A 190 -0.45 -2.23 -5.88
CA VAL A 190 -1.22 -1.64 -6.98
C VAL A 190 -1.98 -2.71 -7.76
N ILE A 191 -1.40 -3.90 -7.96
CA ILE A 191 -2.11 -5.05 -8.57
C ILE A 191 -3.31 -5.45 -7.69
N SER A 192 -3.11 -5.61 -6.37
CA SER A 192 -4.17 -5.92 -5.41
C SER A 192 -5.29 -4.88 -5.42
N LEU A 193 -4.90 -3.60 -5.48
CA LEU A 193 -5.85 -2.49 -5.59
C LEU A 193 -6.69 -2.58 -6.87
N ILE A 194 -6.08 -2.87 -8.02
CA ILE A 194 -6.80 -3.05 -9.30
C ILE A 194 -7.71 -4.28 -9.25
N ALA A 195 -7.25 -5.39 -8.69
CA ALA A 195 -8.05 -6.59 -8.48
C ALA A 195 -9.29 -6.30 -7.62
N SER A 196 -9.11 -5.54 -6.53
CA SER A 196 -10.20 -5.08 -5.66
C SER A 196 -11.21 -4.19 -6.38
N LEU A 197 -10.79 -3.36 -7.34
CA LEU A 197 -11.71 -2.58 -8.17
C LEU A 197 -12.57 -3.48 -9.08
N PHE A 198 -11.98 -4.51 -9.69
CA PHE A 198 -12.73 -5.45 -10.52
C PHE A 198 -13.70 -6.32 -9.71
N ALA A 199 -13.30 -6.71 -8.49
CA ALA A 199 -14.15 -7.46 -7.56
C ALA A 199 -15.29 -6.59 -7.00
N GLY A 200 -15.01 -5.33 -6.67
CA GLY A 200 -15.98 -4.42 -6.06
C GLY A 200 -16.96 -3.76 -7.04
N ILE A 201 -16.61 -3.65 -8.33
CA ILE A 201 -17.41 -2.94 -9.34
C ILE A 201 -17.88 -3.90 -10.43
N LEU A 202 -19.00 -4.57 -10.16
CA LEU A 202 -19.49 -5.66 -11.00
C LEU A 202 -20.20 -5.20 -12.28
N ARG A 203 -20.87 -4.04 -12.30
CA ARG A 203 -21.65 -3.54 -13.45
C ARG A 203 -21.78 -2.01 -13.45
N GLY A 204 -22.23 -1.45 -14.58
CA GLY A 204 -22.59 -0.04 -14.74
C GLY A 204 -21.43 0.87 -15.15
N SER A 205 -21.71 2.18 -15.24
CA SER A 205 -20.77 3.18 -15.79
C SER A 205 -19.40 3.19 -15.12
N ARG A 206 -19.31 2.91 -13.81
CA ARG A 206 -18.03 2.81 -13.10
C ARG A 206 -17.17 1.64 -13.62
N ARG A 207 -17.80 0.50 -13.93
CA ARG A 207 -17.13 -0.65 -14.53
C ARG A 207 -16.68 -0.34 -15.95
N ASP A 208 -17.53 0.32 -16.73
CA ASP A 208 -17.20 0.71 -18.10
C ASP A 208 -15.97 1.62 -18.11
N ARG A 209 -15.92 2.61 -17.21
CA ARG A 209 -14.75 3.49 -17.03
C ARG A 209 -13.49 2.74 -16.63
N LEU A 210 -13.60 1.69 -15.79
CA LEU A 210 -12.48 0.82 -15.44
C LEU A 210 -12.01 -0.01 -16.64
N LEU A 211 -12.92 -0.61 -17.39
CA LEU A 211 -12.59 -1.39 -18.59
C LEU A 211 -11.97 -0.51 -19.69
N SER A 212 -12.45 0.71 -19.87
CA SER A 212 -11.87 1.66 -20.82
C SER A 212 -10.39 1.91 -20.56
N LYS A 213 -9.91 1.82 -19.30
CA LYS A 213 -8.48 1.98 -18.99
C LYS A 213 -7.58 0.94 -19.64
N PHE A 214 -8.10 -0.26 -19.90
CA PHE A 214 -7.35 -1.32 -20.56
C PHE A 214 -7.37 -1.23 -22.08
N VAL A 215 -8.24 -0.39 -22.65
CA VAL A 215 -8.34 -0.14 -24.10
C VAL A 215 -7.57 1.12 -24.52
N GLU A 216 -7.24 2.01 -23.57
CA GLU A 216 -6.42 3.20 -23.81
C GLU A 216 -5.05 2.85 -24.42
N ASN A 217 -4.56 3.70 -25.33
CA ASN A 217 -3.20 3.66 -25.90
C ASN A 217 -2.78 2.27 -26.39
N GLU A 218 -3.53 1.71 -27.35
CA GLU A 218 -3.22 0.42 -27.99
C GLU A 218 -3.09 -0.74 -26.99
N PHE A 219 -3.91 -0.72 -25.93
CA PHE A 219 -3.92 -1.75 -24.89
C PHE A 219 -2.62 -1.83 -24.07
N GLU A 220 -1.87 -0.73 -23.91
CA GLU A 220 -0.58 -0.73 -23.17
C GLU A 220 -0.67 -1.27 -21.72
N LYS A 221 -1.86 -1.22 -21.12
CA LYS A 221 -2.13 -1.76 -19.77
C LYS A 221 -2.18 -3.28 -19.79
N ILE A 222 -2.67 -3.88 -20.88
CA ILE A 222 -2.65 -5.32 -21.11
C ILE A 222 -1.21 -5.79 -21.33
N ASP A 223 -0.42 -5.05 -22.12
CA ASP A 223 1.01 -5.36 -22.29
C ASP A 223 1.75 -5.35 -20.96
N ARG A 224 1.53 -4.31 -20.15
CA ARG A 224 2.09 -4.22 -18.80
C ARG A 224 1.65 -5.38 -17.92
N LEU A 225 0.37 -5.75 -17.97
CA LEU A 225 -0.15 -6.89 -17.21
C LEU A 225 0.50 -8.20 -17.63
N MET A 226 0.71 -8.41 -18.94
CA MET A 226 1.38 -9.60 -19.46
C MET A 226 2.86 -9.63 -19.07
N GLU A 227 3.55 -8.49 -19.10
CA GLU A 227 4.93 -8.38 -18.62
C GLU A 227 5.05 -8.80 -17.15
N LEU A 228 4.14 -8.31 -16.30
CA LEU A 228 4.07 -8.67 -14.89
C LEU A 228 3.77 -10.15 -14.70
N TYR A 229 2.76 -10.66 -15.41
CA TYR A 229 2.38 -12.07 -15.35
C TYR A 229 3.56 -12.99 -15.69
N MET A 230 4.27 -12.72 -16.79
CA MET A 230 5.44 -13.52 -17.18
C MET A 230 6.53 -13.45 -16.10
N ARG A 231 6.83 -12.25 -15.58
CA ARG A 231 7.85 -12.06 -14.54
C ARG A 231 7.55 -12.84 -13.26
N TYR A 232 6.32 -12.73 -12.75
CA TYR A 232 5.91 -13.44 -11.52
C TYR A 232 5.75 -14.95 -11.76
N SER A 233 5.18 -15.35 -12.91
CA SER A 233 5.07 -16.77 -13.27
C SER A 233 6.44 -17.44 -13.40
N ASP A 234 7.45 -16.77 -13.96
CA ASP A 234 8.81 -17.30 -14.03
C ASP A 234 9.45 -17.41 -12.64
N ARG A 235 9.21 -16.45 -11.74
CA ARG A 235 9.70 -16.52 -10.35
C ARG A 235 9.11 -17.71 -9.60
N VAL A 236 7.78 -17.85 -9.64
CA VAL A 236 7.07 -18.97 -8.99
C VAL A 236 7.54 -20.30 -9.58
N ARG A 237 7.70 -20.40 -10.91
CA ARG A 237 8.21 -21.62 -11.56
C ARG A 237 9.63 -21.97 -11.11
N LEU A 238 10.53 -21.00 -11.05
CA LEU A 238 11.92 -21.22 -10.62
C LEU A 238 12.01 -21.63 -9.14
N GLU A 239 11.17 -21.06 -8.27
CA GLU A 239 11.12 -21.48 -6.87
C GLU A 239 10.49 -22.86 -6.71
N ALA A 240 9.45 -23.20 -7.47
CA ALA A 240 8.89 -24.55 -7.50
C ALA A 240 9.96 -25.59 -7.93
N GLU A 241 10.72 -25.31 -9.00
CA GLU A 241 11.83 -26.16 -9.45
C GLU A 241 12.94 -26.31 -8.39
N ARG A 242 13.18 -25.28 -7.57
CA ARG A 242 14.13 -25.34 -6.44
C ARG A 242 13.60 -26.16 -5.27
N LEU A 243 12.32 -26.03 -4.94
CA LEU A 243 11.69 -26.84 -3.90
C LEU A 243 11.72 -28.32 -4.28
N ASP A 244 11.43 -28.67 -5.54
CA ASP A 244 11.55 -30.03 -6.06
C ASP A 244 12.98 -30.58 -5.93
N GLN A 245 14.01 -29.74 -6.15
CA GLN A 245 15.41 -30.13 -5.94
C GLN A 245 15.75 -30.38 -4.47
N LEU A 246 15.21 -29.58 -3.54
CA LEU A 246 15.44 -29.77 -2.10
C LEU A 246 14.75 -31.02 -1.58
N GLU A 247 13.57 -31.36 -2.10
CA GLU A 247 12.92 -32.65 -1.83
C GLU A 247 13.77 -33.83 -2.32
N LEU A 248 14.40 -33.71 -3.50
CA LEU A 248 15.29 -34.74 -4.05
C LEU A 248 16.59 -34.90 -3.24
N ASP A 249 17.06 -33.82 -2.61
CA ASP A 249 18.25 -33.80 -1.73
C ASP A 249 17.95 -34.27 -0.29
N ASP A 250 16.74 -34.79 -0.02
CA ASP A 250 16.28 -35.28 1.28
C ASP A 250 16.33 -34.20 2.40
N LEU A 251 16.26 -32.93 1.99
CA LEU A 251 16.11 -31.80 2.90
C LEU A 251 14.61 -31.57 3.14
N GLU A 252 14.07 -32.17 4.21
CA GLU A 252 12.68 -31.94 4.62
C GLU A 252 12.45 -30.46 4.97
N LEU A 253 11.73 -29.74 4.09
CA LEU A 253 11.11 -28.46 4.40
C LEU A 253 9.67 -28.72 4.84
N ASP A 254 9.25 -28.12 5.94
CA ASP A 254 7.85 -28.16 6.34
C ASP A 254 6.96 -27.38 5.35
N GLU A 255 5.64 -27.65 5.36
CA GLU A 255 4.70 -27.02 4.43
C GLU A 255 4.61 -25.49 4.64
N ASP A 256 4.81 -25.00 5.87
CA ASP A 256 4.79 -23.58 6.17
C ASP A 256 6.01 -22.87 5.55
N GLU A 257 7.17 -23.50 5.58
CA GLU A 257 8.40 -23.01 4.97
C GLU A 257 8.30 -22.99 3.45
N LYS A 258 7.69 -24.01 2.83
CA LYS A 258 7.37 -24.01 1.40
C LYS A 258 6.46 -22.84 1.03
N TYR A 259 5.34 -22.69 1.75
CA TYR A 259 4.37 -21.62 1.49
C TYR A 259 4.97 -20.22 1.68
N ASN A 260 5.79 -20.02 2.71
CA ASN A 260 6.48 -18.74 2.92
C ASN A 260 7.44 -18.41 1.78
N ARG A 261 8.17 -19.40 1.24
CA ARG A 261 9.06 -19.19 0.08
C ARG A 261 8.28 -18.88 -1.20
N GLU A 262 7.13 -19.53 -1.41
CA GLU A 262 6.24 -19.19 -2.52
C GLU A 262 5.70 -17.76 -2.39
N LEU A 263 5.30 -17.33 -1.19
CA LEU A 263 4.89 -15.95 -0.92
C LEU A 263 6.03 -14.96 -1.20
N GLU A 264 7.26 -15.26 -0.79
CA GLU A 264 8.44 -14.43 -1.10
C GLU A 264 8.74 -14.37 -2.61
N SER A 265 8.30 -15.36 -3.38
CA SER A 265 8.41 -15.39 -4.85
C SER A 265 7.30 -14.60 -5.57
N GLY A 266 6.29 -14.15 -4.83
CA GLY A 266 5.17 -13.35 -5.31
C GLY A 266 3.96 -14.16 -5.78
N LEU A 267 3.65 -15.27 -5.09
CA LEU A 267 2.44 -16.08 -5.28
C LEU A 267 1.13 -15.28 -5.10
#